data_AF-A0A946EHN1-F1
#
_entry.id   AF-A0A946EHN1-F1
#
_cell.length_a   1.000
_cell.length_b   1.000
_cell.length_c   1.000
_cell.angle_alpha   90.00
_cell.angle_beta   90.00
_cell.angle_gamma   90.00
#
_symmetry.space_group_name_H-M   'P 1'
#
loop_
_entity.id
_entity.type
_entity.pdbx_description
1 polymer ?
#
loop_
_entity_poly.entity_id
_entity_poly.type
_entity_poly.pdbx_seq_one_letter_code
_entity_poly.pdbx_strand_id
1 'polypeptide(L)' 'NPDEVMEVRWINYHALKAEVQTDPDKFTPWLKIYLNEHSDRIFDAKLLKSETH' A
#
# COMPACT_ATOMS: atom_id res chain seq x y z
N ASN A 1 -7.56 16.17 -13.04
CA ASN A 1 -6.52 16.07 -14.08
C ASN A 1 -6.20 14.58 -14.28
N PRO A 2 -6.91 13.87 -15.17
CA PRO A 2 -6.64 12.44 -15.40
C PRO A 2 -5.24 12.18 -15.99
N ASP A 3 -4.54 13.21 -16.48
CA ASP A 3 -3.16 13.13 -16.95
C ASP A 3 -2.13 12.90 -15.82
N GLU A 4 -2.49 13.18 -14.57
CA GLU A 4 -1.61 12.97 -13.40
C GLU A 4 -1.74 11.58 -12.77
N VAL A 5 -2.75 10.80 -13.16
CA VAL A 5 -3.02 9.47 -12.59
C VAL A 5 -3.10 8.44 -13.71
N MET A 6 -2.01 7.70 -13.88
CA MET A 6 -1.88 6.67 -14.93
C MET A 6 -2.73 5.42 -14.65
N GLU A 7 -2.97 5.06 -13.38
CA GLU A 7 -3.71 3.86 -13.00
C GLU A 7 -4.24 3.96 -11.56
N VAL A 8 -5.44 3.43 -11.32
CA VAL A 8 -6.00 3.24 -9.97
C VAL A 8 -6.37 1.77 -9.81
N ARG A 9 -5.87 1.13 -8.75
CA ARG A 9 -6.21 -0.26 -8.43
C ARG A 9 -6.41 -0.45 -6.93
N TRP A 10 -7.25 -1.42 -6.58
CA TRP A 10 -7.46 -1.85 -5.21
C TRP A 10 -6.62 -3.09 -4.94
N ILE A 11 -5.78 -3.05 -3.91
CA ILE A 11 -4.87 -4.14 -3.54
C ILE A 11 -4.93 -4.35 -2.02
N ASN A 12 -4.77 -5.59 -1.58
CA ASN A 12 -4.68 -5.90 -0.15
C ASN A 12 -3.39 -5.31 0.44
N TYR A 13 -3.44 -4.86 1.71
CA TYR A 13 -2.30 -4.29 2.42
C TYR A 13 -1.06 -5.21 2.39
N HIS A 14 -1.21 -6.51 2.64
CA HIS A 14 -0.08 -7.46 2.64
C HIS A 14 0.54 -7.60 1.25
N ALA A 15 -0.31 -7.63 0.21
CA ALA A 15 0.14 -7.68 -1.18
C ALA A 15 0.84 -6.38 -1.60
N LEU A 16 0.31 -5.22 -1.20
CA LEU A 16 0.95 -3.92 -1.43
C LEU A 16 2.33 -3.86 -0.75
N LYS A 17 2.41 -4.31 0.51
CA LYS A 17 3.68 -4.33 1.25
C LYS A 17 4.70 -5.23 0.55
N ALA A 18 4.30 -6.42 0.11
CA ALA A 18 5.16 -7.30 -0.67
C ALA A 18 5.61 -6.65 -1.98
N GLU A 19 4.69 -6.03 -2.72
CA GLU A 19 5.00 -5.41 -4.01
C GLU A 19 5.95 -4.22 -3.89
N VAL A 20 5.78 -3.39 -2.85
CA VAL A 20 6.69 -2.28 -2.54
C VAL A 20 8.09 -2.77 -2.19
N GLN A 21 8.23 -3.98 -1.63
CA GLN A 21 9.53 -4.60 -1.37
C GLN A 21 10.14 -5.23 -2.63
N THR A 22 9.32 -5.84 -3.49
CA THR A 22 9.80 -6.50 -4.72
C THR A 22 10.08 -5.54 -5.86
N ASP A 23 9.32 -4.44 -5.94
CA ASP A 23 9.43 -3.43 -7.00
C ASP A 23 9.32 -2.02 -6.40
N PRO A 24 10.35 -1.59 -5.66
CA PRO A 24 10.33 -0.32 -4.95
C PRO A 24 10.32 0.89 -5.90
N ASP A 25 10.72 0.76 -7.17
CA ASP A 25 10.85 1.88 -8.10
C ASP A 25 9.52 2.33 -8.70
N LYS A 26 8.51 1.44 -8.69
CA LYS A 26 7.12 1.78 -9.03
C LYS A 26 6.44 2.69 -8.02
N PHE A 27 6.99 2.81 -6.82
CA PHE A 27 6.37 3.53 -5.72
C PHE A 27 7.21 4.71 -5.27
N THR A 28 6.54 5.79 -4.90
CA THR A 28 7.22 6.98 -4.39
C THR A 28 7.94 6.67 -3.08
N PRO A 29 9.09 7.32 -2.80
CA PRO A 29 9.82 7.14 -1.54
C PRO A 29 8.94 7.42 -0.31
N TRP A 30 8.02 8.38 -0.41
CA TRP A 30 7.07 8.70 0.65
C TRP A 30 6.16 7.52 1.02
N LEU A 31 5.71 6.73 0.03
CA LEU A 31 4.87 5.57 0.30
C LEU A 31 5.60 4.50 1.13
N LYS A 32 6.91 4.33 0.91
CA LYS A 32 7.73 3.36 1.65
C LYS A 32 7.82 3.72 3.12
N ILE A 33 8.13 4.99 3.42
CA ILE A 33 8.20 5.51 4.79
C ILE A 33 6.83 5.37 5.46
N TYR A 34 5.76 5.71 4.74
CA TYR A 34 4.41 5.64 5.25
C TYR A 34 3.98 4.21 5.62
N LEU A 35 4.26 3.24 4.75
CA LEU A 35 3.98 1.84 5.02
C LEU A 35 4.82 1.27 6.16
N ASN A 36 6.02 1.81 6.39
CA ASN A 36 6.91 1.32 7.44
C ASN A 36 6.64 1.96 8.82
N GLU A 37 6.31 3.25 8.87
CA GLU A 37 6.24 4.01 10.12
C GLU A 37 4.81 4.33 10.59
N HIS A 38 3.84 4.32 9.68
CA HIS A 38 2.49 4.82 9.96
C HIS A 38 1.38 3.83 9.63
N SER A 39 1.71 2.66 9.09
CA SER A 39 0.71 1.67 8.70
C SER A 39 -0.16 1.22 9.88
N ASP A 40 0.42 1.05 11.07
CA ASP A 40 -0.31 0.64 12.28
C ASP A 40 -1.28 1.71 12.81
N ARG A 41 -1.14 2.97 12.39
CA ARG A 41 -2.03 4.09 12.81
C ARG A 41 -3.14 4.40 11.83
N ILE A 42 -2.99 3.96 10.59
CA ILE A 42 -3.80 4.43 9.47
C ILE A 42 -4.63 3.29 8.87
N PHE A 43 -4.09 2.07 8.88
CA PHE A 43 -4.85 0.90 8.50
C PHE A 43 -5.53 0.32 9.73
N ASP A 44 -6.86 0.31 9.68
CA ASP A 44 -7.71 -0.25 10.72
C ASP A 44 -7.35 -1.73 10.97
N ALA A 45 -7.54 -2.24 12.19
CA ALA A 45 -7.14 -3.60 12.56
C ALA A 45 -7.85 -4.68 11.70
N LYS A 46 -8.99 -4.33 11.09
CA LYS A 46 -9.72 -5.15 10.12
C LYS A 46 -9.03 -5.26 8.76
N LEU A 47 -8.24 -4.27 8.33
CA LEU A 47 -7.48 -4.33 7.06
C LEU A 47 -6.19 -5.14 7.20
N LEU A 48 -5.61 -5.16 8.40
CA LEU A 48 -4.41 -5.93 8.73
C LEU A 48 -4.71 -7.42 8.94
N LYS A 49 -5.92 -7.75 9.40
CA LYS A 49 -6.43 -9.12 9.42
C LYS A 49 -7.00 -9.44 8.05
N SER A 50 -6.36 -10.34 7.32
CA SER A 50 -7.02 -11.01 6.20
C SER A 50 -8.24 -11.75 6.76
N GLU A 51 -9.42 -11.13 6.73
CA GLU A 51 -10.67 -11.86 6.93
C GLU A 51 -10.81 -12.81 5.74
N THR A 52 -10.30 -14.03 5.94
CA THR A 52 -10.68 -15.22 5.20
C THR A 52 -12.19 -15.36 5.37
N HIS A 53 -12.94 -15.00 4.33
CA HIS A 53 -14.30 -15.50 4.11
C HIS A 53 -14.26 -16.43 2.91
#